data_AF-A0A522ISK8-F1
#
_entry.id   AF-A0A522ISK8-F1
#
_cell.length_a   1.000
_cell.length_b   1.000
_cell.length_c   1.000
_cell.angle_alpha   90.00
_cell.angle_beta   90.00
_cell.angle_gamma   90.00
#
_symmetry.space_group_name_H-M   'P 1'
#
loop_
_entity.id
_entity.type
_entity.pdbx_description
1 polymer ?
#
loop_
_entity_poly.entity_id
_entity_poly.type
_entity_poly.pdbx_seq_one_letter_code
_entity_poly.pdbx_strand_id
1 'polypeptide(L)'
;MASIRVRALSLLGDGNALTATAISEKLGVDRSAASHAIARAHASGGVRIVDYLRTGASLAPVYGLIVAGGDECDVERPAPLDNDACAAAYRARHPERNRASSRAWRDRNLEHVLAKQAEYRARRRADATPESAPIEPVESCSQNPVLPAKEIVVSVPVLEYFEMPEMPGRRFFKCEPLRASMLVESCAERWTLAQGQTEGKYQACKRCARGQAHACAAPDLNVGTLKGSLTCSRCHRQNGRLIGKRLCISCKNREYEWVKGRNAKQTKPVRLPPLFKLAIAYMAGGKVRTHTVTRAVDTTELIVDALRDSEHTPSFGWLADPATRALRDNPDLDFSISDDVDEVVPFADAAAVADSVQDAQEQSVAPIVASPLAGNVDVTVPAALDVVQADPAGNFDADPYGALRDAVDQLEHDTPACAPAISKRAAKRQRQQQRRQVRLSNVTAQLMRNVGALPSAPPVVVPVPEAAPLYSAFVMSGGAAFG
;
A
#
# COMPACT_ATOMS: atom_id res chain seq x y z
N MET A 1 4.43 21.22 38.00
CA MET A 1 3.01 21.39 37.63
C MET A 1 2.26 20.12 38.02
N ALA A 2 1.18 20.21 38.78
CA ALA A 2 0.36 19.04 39.11
C ALA A 2 -0.19 18.39 37.82
N SER A 3 -0.21 17.06 37.78
CA SER A 3 -0.74 16.34 36.62
C SER A 3 -2.23 16.67 36.42
N ILE A 4 -2.70 16.61 35.17
CA ILE A 4 -4.12 16.89 34.83
C ILE A 4 -5.06 16.02 35.67
N ARG A 5 -4.65 14.79 36.00
CA ARG A 5 -5.40 13.87 36.87
C ARG A 5 -5.62 14.44 38.27
N VAL A 6 -4.56 14.93 38.93
CA VAL A 6 -4.67 15.48 40.30
C VAL A 6 -5.58 16.71 40.32
N ARG A 7 -5.44 17.59 39.32
CA ARG A 7 -6.29 18.78 39.17
C ARG A 7 -7.76 18.41 38.91
N ALA A 8 -8.01 17.38 38.10
CA ALA A 8 -9.37 16.88 37.85
C ALA A 8 -10.02 16.28 39.10
N LEU A 9 -9.27 15.51 39.90
CA LEU A 9 -9.74 14.96 41.17
C LEU A 9 -10.07 16.07 42.19
N SER A 10 -9.23 17.11 42.25
CA SER A 10 -9.50 18.27 43.12
C SER A 10 -10.81 18.98 42.76
N LEU A 11 -11.18 19.05 41.48
CA LEU A 11 -12.46 19.66 41.06
C LEU A 11 -13.69 18.82 41.44
N LEU A 12 -13.51 17.51 41.66
CA LEU A 12 -14.57 16.59 42.06
C LEU A 12 -14.69 16.46 43.59
N GLY A 13 -13.67 16.90 44.34
CA GLY A 13 -13.61 16.79 45.81
C GLY A 13 -14.66 17.62 46.55
N ASP A 14 -15.16 18.69 45.95
CA ASP A 14 -16.18 19.58 46.56
C ASP A 14 -17.61 19.02 46.45
N GLY A 15 -17.78 17.70 46.28
CA GLY A 15 -19.07 17.06 46.01
C GLY A 15 -19.64 17.36 44.62
N ASN A 16 -18.86 17.98 43.74
CA ASN A 16 -19.28 18.31 42.38
C ASN A 16 -19.22 17.07 41.48
N ALA A 17 -20.34 16.76 40.83
CA ALA A 17 -20.39 15.78 39.75
C ALA A 17 -20.20 16.52 38.41
N LEU A 18 -19.17 16.16 37.63
CA LEU A 18 -18.82 16.89 36.41
C LEU A 18 -18.62 15.96 35.21
N THR A 19 -18.99 16.43 34.02
CA THR A 19 -18.64 15.77 32.75
C THR A 19 -17.19 16.08 32.35
N ALA A 20 -16.60 15.24 31.50
CA ALA A 20 -15.26 15.48 30.95
C ALA A 20 -15.13 16.83 30.21
N THR A 21 -16.21 17.31 29.61
CA THR A 21 -16.25 18.63 28.95
C THR A 21 -16.17 19.76 29.98
N ALA A 22 -16.97 19.69 31.05
CA ALA A 22 -16.93 20.69 32.12
C ALA A 22 -15.56 20.73 32.83
N ILE A 23 -14.92 19.57 33.01
CA ILE A 23 -13.57 19.49 33.58
C ILE A 23 -12.54 20.11 32.63
N SER A 24 -12.66 19.86 31.33
CA SER A 24 -11.80 20.47 30.30
C SER A 24 -11.88 22.01 30.31
N GLU A 25 -13.10 22.55 30.39
CA GLU A 25 -13.34 23.99 30.46
C GLU A 25 -12.77 24.61 31.74
N LYS A 26 -13.04 24.02 32.92
CA LYS A 26 -12.53 24.50 34.20
C LYS A 26 -11.00 24.44 34.30
N LEU A 27 -10.36 23.46 33.67
CA LEU A 27 -8.90 23.29 33.72
C LEU A 27 -8.14 24.04 32.63
N GLY A 28 -8.83 24.53 31.59
CA GLY A 28 -8.21 25.13 30.41
C GLY A 28 -7.38 24.14 29.59
N VAL A 29 -7.83 22.88 29.50
CA VAL A 29 -7.12 21.80 28.78
C VAL A 29 -7.99 21.24 27.65
N ASP A 30 -7.38 20.57 26.67
CA ASP A 30 -8.12 19.89 25.61
C ASP A 30 -9.05 18.80 26.17
N ARG A 31 -10.24 18.67 25.58
CA ARG A 31 -11.28 17.72 26.00
C ARG A 31 -10.80 16.27 26.00
N SER A 32 -9.96 15.89 25.03
CA SER A 32 -9.39 14.54 24.96
C SER A 32 -8.44 14.27 26.14
N ALA A 33 -7.64 15.26 26.54
CA ALA A 33 -6.74 15.15 27.68
C ALA A 33 -7.50 15.00 29.00
N ALA A 34 -8.57 15.79 29.21
CA ALA A 34 -9.45 15.66 30.37
C ALA A 34 -10.15 14.29 30.40
N SER A 35 -10.70 13.85 29.25
CA SER A 35 -11.37 12.55 29.13
C SER A 35 -10.44 11.39 29.45
N HIS A 36 -9.20 11.37 28.93
CA HIS A 36 -8.23 10.33 29.25
C HIS A 36 -7.77 10.37 30.71
N ALA A 37 -7.64 11.55 31.31
CA ALA A 37 -7.25 11.68 32.71
C ALA A 37 -8.32 11.12 33.65
N ILE A 38 -9.59 11.41 33.39
CA ILE A 38 -10.73 10.91 34.17
C ILE A 38 -10.94 9.42 33.95
N ALA A 39 -10.82 8.92 32.70
CA ALA A 39 -10.93 7.48 32.44
C ALA A 39 -9.87 6.67 33.20
N ARG A 40 -8.63 7.18 33.30
CA ARG A 40 -7.60 6.55 34.14
C ARG A 40 -7.89 6.65 35.64
N ALA A 41 -8.50 7.74 36.09
CA ALA A 41 -8.93 7.89 37.47
C ALA A 41 -10.08 6.93 37.83
N HIS A 42 -11.00 6.70 36.88
CA HIS A 42 -12.10 5.74 37.01
C HIS A 42 -11.57 4.31 37.09
N ALA A 43 -10.67 3.94 36.16
CA ALA A 43 -10.01 2.63 36.16
C ALA A 43 -9.19 2.35 37.44
N SER A 44 -8.72 3.39 38.13
CA SER A 44 -8.00 3.26 39.40
C SER A 44 -8.90 3.31 40.64
N GLY A 45 -10.23 3.36 40.48
CA GLY A 45 -11.18 3.50 41.60
C GLY A 45 -11.12 4.86 42.31
N GLY A 46 -10.63 5.90 41.64
CA GLY A 46 -10.56 7.26 42.21
C GLY A 46 -11.82 8.10 41.95
N VAL A 47 -12.60 7.73 40.93
CA VAL A 47 -13.88 8.36 40.58
C VAL A 47 -14.86 7.29 40.13
N ARG A 48 -16.16 7.56 40.26
CA ARG A 48 -17.27 6.72 39.79
C ARG A 48 -18.19 7.49 38.87
N ILE A 49 -19.01 6.79 38.10
CA ILE A 49 -20.04 7.39 37.24
C ILE A 49 -21.32 7.53 38.06
N VAL A 50 -21.72 8.78 38.32
CA VAL A 50 -22.88 9.11 39.15
C VAL A 50 -24.13 9.34 38.29
N ASP A 51 -23.98 9.76 37.04
CA ASP A 51 -25.11 9.99 36.12
C ASP A 51 -24.65 10.02 34.65
N TYR A 52 -25.58 10.11 33.71
CA TYR A 52 -25.35 10.35 32.29
C TYR A 52 -26.10 11.58 31.79
N LEU A 53 -25.36 12.65 31.49
CA LEU A 53 -25.92 13.87 30.93
C LEU A 53 -26.13 13.74 29.42
N ARG A 54 -27.32 14.06 28.92
CA ARG A 54 -27.61 14.09 27.49
C ARG A 54 -26.95 15.29 26.81
N THR A 55 -25.99 15.02 25.94
CA THR A 55 -25.31 16.03 25.10
C THR A 55 -25.59 15.73 23.62
N GLY A 56 -26.71 16.24 23.13
CA GLY A 56 -27.18 15.98 21.76
C GLY A 56 -27.63 14.52 21.56
N ALA A 57 -26.94 13.81 20.66
CA ALA A 57 -27.21 12.40 20.34
C ALA A 57 -26.43 11.41 21.24
N SER A 58 -25.51 11.90 22.07
CA SER A 58 -24.69 11.08 22.96
C SER A 58 -25.03 11.32 24.44
N LEU A 59 -24.98 10.26 25.22
CA LEU A 59 -24.94 10.34 26.68
C LEU A 59 -23.49 10.51 27.12
N ALA A 60 -23.20 11.57 27.88
CA ALA A 60 -21.90 11.84 28.45
C ALA A 60 -21.89 11.45 29.94
N PRO A 61 -20.95 10.59 30.38
CA PRO A 61 -20.86 10.21 31.79
C PRO A 61 -20.52 11.43 32.65
N VAL A 62 -21.18 11.51 33.81
CA VAL A 62 -20.94 12.47 34.88
C VAL A 62 -20.16 11.74 35.97
N TYR A 63 -18.98 12.25 36.30
CA TYR A 63 -18.08 11.62 37.25
C TYR A 63 -18.15 12.32 38.61
N GLY A 64 -18.11 11.53 39.69
CA GLY A 64 -17.99 12.00 41.07
C GLY A 64 -16.82 11.30 41.79
N LEU A 65 -16.29 11.92 42.84
CA LEU A 65 -15.24 11.34 43.66
C LEU A 65 -15.82 10.19 44.51
N ILE A 66 -15.06 9.10 44.69
CA ILE A 66 -15.42 8.04 45.62
C ILE A 66 -14.99 8.47 47.03
N VAL A 67 -15.95 8.61 47.95
CA VAL A 67 -15.67 8.92 49.36
C VAL A 67 -15.35 7.61 50.07
N ALA A 68 -14.23 7.57 50.81
CA ALA A 68 -13.81 6.38 51.54
C ALA A 68 -14.92 5.90 52.49
N GLY A 69 -15.44 4.69 52.25
CA GLY A 69 -16.50 4.08 53.05
C GLY A 69 -17.91 4.09 52.43
N GLY A 70 -18.10 4.68 51.24
CA GLY A 70 -19.34 4.55 50.48
C GLY A 70 -19.32 3.32 49.57
N ASP A 71 -20.19 2.35 49.81
CA ASP A 71 -20.43 1.21 48.90
C ASP A 71 -21.33 1.68 47.75
N GLU A 72 -20.74 2.43 46.82
CA GLU A 72 -21.49 3.01 45.73
C GLU A 72 -20.96 2.54 44.37
N CYS A 73 -21.73 1.65 43.75
CA CYS A 73 -21.52 1.16 42.39
C CYS A 73 -21.72 2.26 41.34
N ASP A 74 -21.08 2.10 40.17
CA ASP A 74 -21.35 2.93 39.01
C ASP A 74 -22.82 2.83 38.58
N VAL A 75 -23.43 3.96 38.21
CA VAL A 75 -24.76 3.95 37.59
C VAL A 75 -24.70 3.25 36.24
N GLU A 76 -25.59 2.28 36.02
CA GLU A 76 -25.69 1.58 34.75
C GLU A 76 -25.98 2.56 33.60
N ARG A 77 -25.24 2.38 32.50
CA ARG A 77 -25.46 3.21 31.32
C ARG A 77 -26.87 2.96 30.78
N PRO A 78 -27.71 4.00 30.63
CA PRO A 78 -29.01 3.83 30.00
C PRO A 78 -28.84 3.17 28.64
N ALA A 79 -29.74 2.23 28.31
CA ALA A 79 -29.74 1.58 27.00
C ALA A 79 -29.64 2.64 25.89
N PRO A 80 -28.86 2.38 24.82
CA PRO A 80 -28.79 3.28 23.69
C PRO A 80 -30.22 3.63 23.27
N LEU A 81 -30.57 4.92 23.33
CA LEU A 81 -31.89 5.36 22.87
C LEU A 81 -32.06 4.83 21.46
N ASP A 82 -33.18 4.16 21.22
CA ASP A 82 -33.53 3.71 19.89
C ASP A 82 -33.52 4.94 18.97
N ASN A 83 -32.51 4.98 18.10
CA ASN A 83 -32.32 6.08 17.17
C ASN A 83 -33.54 6.21 16.26
N ASP A 84 -34.25 5.12 16.00
CA ASP A 84 -35.48 5.13 15.22
C ASP A 84 -36.64 5.72 16.01
N ALA A 85 -36.78 5.43 17.30
CA ALA A 85 -37.76 6.10 18.16
C ALA A 85 -37.48 7.61 18.29
N CYS A 86 -36.22 8.01 18.45
CA CYS A 86 -35.82 9.42 18.51
C CYS A 86 -36.05 10.13 17.16
N ALA A 87 -35.68 9.49 16.06
CA ALA A 87 -35.95 9.99 14.72
C ALA A 87 -37.45 10.07 14.47
N ALA A 88 -38.25 9.09 14.88
CA ALA A 88 -39.70 9.09 14.75
C ALA A 88 -40.32 10.23 15.56
N ALA A 89 -39.92 10.44 16.80
CA ALA A 89 -40.38 11.55 17.64
C ALA A 89 -39.96 12.92 17.09
N TYR A 90 -38.80 13.02 16.42
CA TYR A 90 -38.39 14.23 15.72
C TYR A 90 -39.23 14.46 14.45
N ARG A 91 -39.45 13.41 13.65
CA ARG A 91 -40.29 13.45 12.45
C ARG A 91 -41.75 13.79 12.77
N ALA A 92 -42.26 13.33 13.91
CA ALA A 92 -43.59 13.65 14.41
C ALA A 92 -43.72 15.11 14.85
N ARG A 93 -42.64 15.70 15.40
CA ARG A 93 -42.60 17.11 15.83
C ARG A 93 -42.43 18.11 14.68
N HIS A 94 -41.90 17.67 13.54
CA HIS A 94 -41.63 18.54 12.37
C HIS A 94 -42.16 17.95 11.04
N PRO A 95 -43.46 17.66 10.93
CA PRO A 95 -44.03 17.03 9.73
C PRO A 95 -43.87 17.88 8.46
N GLU A 96 -43.90 19.22 8.59
CA GLU A 96 -43.74 20.19 7.52
C GLU A 96 -42.32 20.19 6.91
N ARG A 97 -41.28 20.04 7.75
CA ARG A 97 -39.90 19.96 7.26
C ARG A 97 -39.65 18.70 6.46
N ASN A 98 -40.36 17.60 6.71
CA ASN A 98 -40.07 16.32 6.08
C ASN A 98 -40.79 16.13 4.74
N ARG A 99 -42.05 16.58 4.63
CA ARG A 99 -42.83 16.45 3.38
C ARG A 99 -42.47 17.51 2.35
N ALA A 100 -42.32 18.77 2.77
CA ALA A 100 -42.00 19.86 1.85
C ALA A 100 -40.56 19.75 1.32
N SER A 101 -39.60 19.38 2.17
CA SER A 101 -38.20 19.20 1.73
C SER A 101 -38.03 17.98 0.83
N SER A 102 -38.72 16.85 1.10
CA SER A 102 -38.57 15.65 0.28
C SER A 102 -39.17 15.81 -1.12
N ARG A 103 -40.35 16.43 -1.25
CA ARG A 103 -40.95 16.70 -2.57
C ARG A 103 -40.17 17.78 -3.32
N ALA A 104 -39.90 18.94 -2.71
CA ALA A 104 -39.14 20.00 -3.36
C ALA A 104 -37.69 19.62 -3.67
N TRP A 105 -37.09 18.66 -2.94
CA TRP A 105 -35.79 18.10 -3.28
C TRP A 105 -35.89 17.09 -4.42
N ARG A 106 -36.91 16.22 -4.45
CA ARG A 106 -37.16 15.31 -5.58
C ARG A 106 -37.43 16.08 -6.86
N ASP A 107 -38.27 17.10 -6.83
CA ASP A 107 -38.64 17.88 -8.01
C ASP A 107 -37.43 18.63 -8.57
N ARG A 108 -36.66 19.31 -7.71
CA ARG A 108 -35.40 19.97 -8.11
C ARG A 108 -34.34 19.00 -8.63
N ASN A 109 -34.24 17.80 -8.05
CA ASN A 109 -33.31 16.79 -8.58
C ASN A 109 -33.80 16.20 -9.91
N LEU A 110 -35.10 15.99 -10.07
CA LEU A 110 -35.67 15.48 -11.31
C LEU A 110 -35.45 16.47 -12.45
N GLU A 111 -35.74 17.75 -12.24
CA GLU A 111 -35.43 18.83 -13.20
C GLU A 111 -33.95 18.87 -13.54
N HIS A 112 -33.06 18.78 -12.54
CA HIS A 112 -31.61 18.77 -12.77
C HIS A 112 -31.16 17.56 -13.63
N VAL A 113 -31.70 16.37 -13.35
CA VAL A 113 -31.40 15.15 -14.11
C VAL A 113 -31.91 15.25 -15.54
N LEU A 114 -33.15 15.73 -15.74
CA LEU A 114 -33.72 15.93 -17.07
C LEU A 114 -32.94 16.97 -17.88
N ALA A 115 -32.54 18.08 -17.26
CA ALA A 115 -31.70 19.09 -17.89
C ALA A 115 -30.33 18.52 -18.32
N LYS A 116 -29.70 17.69 -17.48
CA LYS A 116 -28.43 17.03 -17.81
C LYS A 116 -28.57 15.99 -18.92
N GLN A 117 -29.67 15.25 -18.95
CA GLN A 117 -29.97 14.33 -20.06
C GLN A 117 -30.18 15.08 -21.38
N ALA A 118 -30.87 16.23 -21.35
CA ALA A 118 -31.05 17.08 -22.52
C ALA A 118 -29.71 17.63 -23.04
N GLU A 119 -28.84 18.13 -22.15
CA GLU A 119 -27.48 18.59 -22.50
C GLU A 119 -26.65 17.47 -23.16
N TYR A 120 -26.72 16.25 -22.62
CA TYR A 120 -26.01 15.09 -23.16
C TYR A 120 -26.51 14.72 -24.57
N ARG A 121 -27.83 14.72 -24.78
CA ARG A 121 -28.43 14.47 -26.09
C ARG A 121 -28.04 15.54 -27.12
N ALA A 122 -27.96 16.80 -26.70
CA ALA A 122 -27.54 17.91 -27.56
C ALA A 122 -26.08 17.75 -28.01
N ARG A 123 -25.15 17.44 -27.10
CA ARG A 123 -23.74 17.16 -27.46
C ARG A 123 -23.62 16.02 -28.45
N ARG A 124 -24.34 14.91 -28.21
CA ARG A 124 -24.28 13.75 -29.09
C ARG A 124 -24.79 14.04 -30.51
N ARG A 125 -25.75 14.98 -30.66
CA ARG A 125 -26.22 15.46 -31.97
C ARG A 125 -25.18 16.34 -32.64
N ALA A 126 -24.52 17.22 -31.90
CA ALA A 126 -23.44 18.07 -32.42
C ALA A 126 -22.23 17.24 -32.90
N ASP A 127 -21.86 16.20 -32.15
CA ASP A 127 -20.77 15.28 -32.52
C ASP A 127 -21.15 14.35 -33.69
N ALA A 128 -22.45 14.13 -33.93
CA ALA A 128 -22.96 13.29 -35.01
C ALA A 128 -23.16 14.02 -36.34
N THR A 129 -22.92 15.34 -36.39
CA THR A 129 -22.90 16.10 -37.64
C THR A 129 -21.63 15.70 -38.41
N PRO A 130 -21.75 14.92 -39.50
CA PRO A 130 -20.59 14.43 -40.22
C PRO A 130 -20.12 15.52 -41.19
N GLU A 131 -19.06 16.24 -40.85
CA GLU A 131 -18.13 16.75 -41.86
C GLU A 131 -17.26 15.57 -42.34
N SER A 132 -17.90 14.60 -43.00
CA SER A 132 -17.16 13.55 -43.68
C SER A 132 -16.66 14.11 -45.00
N ALA A 133 -15.43 14.64 -44.99
CA ALA A 133 -14.65 14.76 -46.21
C ALA A 133 -14.56 13.37 -46.87
N PRO A 134 -14.66 13.28 -48.22
CA PRO A 134 -14.56 12.02 -48.94
C PRO A 134 -13.22 11.35 -48.63
N ILE A 135 -13.31 10.16 -48.05
CA ILE A 135 -12.16 9.31 -47.74
C ILE A 135 -11.65 8.78 -49.08
N GLU A 136 -10.49 9.28 -49.52
CA GLU A 136 -9.77 8.68 -50.63
C GLU A 136 -9.32 7.25 -50.28
N PRO A 137 -9.34 6.32 -51.26
CA PRO A 137 -8.93 4.94 -51.04
C PRO A 137 -7.44 4.88 -50.70
N VAL A 138 -7.12 4.51 -49.46
CA VAL A 138 -5.74 4.35 -49.00
C VAL A 138 -5.17 3.06 -49.58
N GLU A 139 -4.15 3.18 -50.41
CA GLU A 139 -3.39 2.07 -50.98
C GLU A 139 -2.74 1.19 -49.89
N SER A 140 -2.88 -0.11 -50.12
CA SER A 140 -2.38 -1.20 -49.30
C SER A 140 -0.84 -1.24 -49.31
N CYS A 141 -0.19 -0.56 -48.37
CA CYS A 141 1.20 -0.80 -48.01
C CYS A 141 1.30 -2.04 -47.10
N SER A 142 1.32 -3.22 -47.73
CA SER A 142 1.78 -4.47 -47.15
C SER A 142 3.28 -4.60 -47.40
N GLN A 143 4.10 -4.32 -46.38
CA GLN A 143 5.46 -4.84 -46.16
C GLN A 143 6.06 -4.14 -44.93
N ASN A 144 5.74 -4.64 -43.74
CA ASN A 144 6.59 -4.41 -42.56
C ASN A 144 7.39 -5.70 -42.31
N PRO A 145 8.73 -5.61 -42.12
CA PRO A 145 9.55 -6.77 -41.82
C PRO A 145 9.12 -7.37 -40.47
N VAL A 146 8.76 -8.64 -40.49
CA VAL A 146 8.45 -9.45 -39.31
C VAL A 146 9.73 -9.63 -38.51
N LEU A 147 9.85 -8.96 -37.37
CA LEU A 147 10.91 -9.25 -36.41
C LEU A 147 10.66 -10.66 -35.83
N PRO A 148 11.71 -11.49 -35.67
CA PRO A 148 11.56 -12.84 -35.13
C PRO A 148 11.07 -12.74 -33.67
N ALA A 149 9.82 -13.15 -33.45
CA ALA A 149 9.24 -13.24 -32.12
C ALA A 149 10.01 -14.32 -31.34
N LYS A 150 10.74 -13.90 -30.30
CA LYS A 150 11.37 -14.81 -29.34
C LYS A 150 10.27 -15.67 -28.73
N GLU A 151 10.28 -16.96 -29.06
CA GLU A 151 9.28 -17.93 -28.64
C GLU A 151 9.41 -18.15 -27.13
N ILE A 152 8.57 -17.48 -26.34
CA ILE A 152 8.49 -17.73 -24.91
C ILE A 152 7.76 -19.06 -24.74
N VAL A 153 8.53 -20.13 -24.54
CA VAL A 153 8.00 -21.47 -24.22
C VAL A 153 7.44 -21.44 -22.81
N VAL A 154 6.17 -21.03 -22.67
CA VAL A 154 5.42 -21.18 -21.44
C VAL A 154 5.02 -22.65 -21.34
N SER A 155 5.59 -23.40 -20.40
CA SER A 155 5.18 -24.78 -20.10
C SER A 155 3.74 -24.77 -19.56
N VAL A 156 2.76 -24.88 -20.46
CA VAL A 156 1.35 -24.94 -20.09
C VAL A 156 1.12 -26.29 -19.40
N PRO A 157 0.61 -26.33 -18.16
CA PRO A 157 0.27 -27.59 -17.52
C PRO A 157 -0.72 -28.35 -18.42
N VAL A 158 -0.38 -29.58 -18.75
CA VAL A 158 -1.18 -30.44 -19.63
C VAL A 158 -2.57 -30.58 -19.01
N LEU A 159 -3.58 -30.07 -19.73
CA LEU A 159 -4.98 -30.15 -19.31
C LEU A 159 -5.49 -31.56 -19.58
N GLU A 160 -5.68 -32.34 -18.53
CA GLU A 160 -6.34 -33.65 -18.60
C GLU A 160 -7.86 -33.46 -18.74
N TYR A 161 -8.42 -33.99 -19.83
CA TYR A 161 -9.86 -34.08 -20.06
C TYR A 161 -10.32 -35.50 -19.77
N PHE A 162 -11.49 -35.64 -19.14
CA PHE A 162 -12.10 -36.93 -18.85
C PHE A 162 -13.60 -36.90 -19.14
N GLU A 163 -14.18 -38.07 -19.37
CA GLU A 163 -15.63 -38.25 -19.51
C GLU A 163 -16.17 -38.89 -18.24
N MET A 164 -17.37 -38.48 -17.82
CA MET A 164 -18.04 -39.09 -16.68
C MET A 164 -19.05 -40.12 -17.20
N PRO A 165 -19.11 -41.34 -16.62
CA PRO A 165 -19.97 -42.41 -17.11
C PRO A 165 -21.46 -42.04 -17.05
N GLU A 166 -21.87 -41.13 -16.17
CA GLU A 166 -23.25 -40.66 -16.03
C GLU A 166 -23.67 -39.71 -17.16
N MET A 167 -22.72 -39.12 -17.90
CA MET A 167 -22.97 -38.18 -19.00
C MET A 167 -22.01 -38.45 -20.18
N PRO A 168 -22.25 -39.54 -20.95
CA PRO A 168 -21.37 -39.91 -22.06
C PRO A 168 -21.32 -38.84 -23.15
N GLY A 169 -20.16 -38.69 -23.79
CA GLY A 169 -19.94 -37.72 -24.87
C GLY A 169 -19.72 -36.27 -24.42
N ARG A 170 -19.70 -36.01 -23.11
CA ARG A 170 -19.39 -34.70 -22.54
C ARG A 170 -18.00 -34.70 -21.91
N ARG A 171 -17.16 -33.72 -22.32
CA ARG A 171 -15.79 -33.57 -21.82
C ARG A 171 -15.75 -32.69 -20.58
N PHE A 172 -15.21 -33.24 -19.49
CA PHE A 172 -14.98 -32.55 -18.23
C PHE A 172 -13.48 -32.33 -18.01
N PHE A 173 -13.14 -31.32 -17.22
CA PHE A 173 -11.78 -31.07 -16.76
C PHE A 173 -11.79 -30.51 -15.33
N LYS A 174 -10.66 -30.61 -14.63
CA LYS A 174 -10.50 -30.02 -13.28
C LYS A 174 -10.11 -28.54 -13.40
N CYS A 175 -11.03 -27.65 -13.05
CA CYS A 175 -10.78 -26.21 -12.99
C CYS A 175 -10.13 -25.84 -11.65
N GLU A 176 -8.84 -25.56 -11.68
CA GLU A 176 -8.04 -25.25 -10.50
C GLU A 176 -8.48 -23.97 -9.77
N PRO A 177 -8.77 -22.83 -10.45
CA PRO A 177 -9.27 -21.62 -9.77
C PRO A 177 -10.59 -21.82 -9.02
N LEU A 178 -11.48 -22.70 -9.53
CA LEU A 178 -12.77 -22.98 -8.91
C LEU A 178 -12.76 -24.24 -8.02
N ARG A 179 -11.66 -25.00 -8.03
CA ARG A 179 -11.53 -26.31 -7.38
C ARG A 179 -12.70 -27.26 -7.68
N ALA A 180 -13.15 -27.26 -8.94
CA ALA A 180 -14.32 -28.02 -9.37
C ALA A 180 -14.08 -28.70 -10.72
N SER A 181 -14.67 -29.88 -10.91
CA SER A 181 -14.79 -30.52 -12.22
C SER A 181 -15.90 -29.81 -13.01
N MET A 182 -15.60 -29.32 -14.21
CA MET A 182 -16.57 -28.59 -15.01
C MET A 182 -16.55 -29.00 -16.48
N LEU A 183 -17.69 -28.84 -17.14
CA LEU A 183 -17.84 -29.02 -18.59
C LEU A 183 -17.07 -27.91 -19.33
N VAL A 184 -16.44 -28.27 -20.45
CA VAL A 184 -15.73 -27.32 -21.33
C VAL A 184 -16.65 -26.16 -21.78
N GLU A 185 -17.87 -26.47 -22.21
CA GLU A 185 -18.87 -25.48 -22.65
C GLU A 185 -19.25 -24.51 -21.52
N SER A 186 -19.51 -25.04 -20.31
CA SER A 186 -19.81 -24.19 -19.15
C SER A 186 -18.62 -23.31 -18.72
N CYS A 187 -17.38 -23.73 -18.99
CA CYS A 187 -16.21 -22.88 -18.76
C CYS A 187 -16.17 -21.71 -19.74
N ALA A 188 -16.39 -21.98 -21.02
CA ALA A 188 -16.47 -20.97 -22.08
C ALA A 188 -17.58 -19.94 -21.79
N GLU A 189 -18.77 -20.39 -21.42
CA GLU A 189 -19.89 -19.51 -21.05
C GLU A 189 -19.56 -18.62 -19.85
N ARG A 190 -18.99 -19.19 -18.78
CA ARG A 190 -18.61 -18.43 -17.58
C ARG A 190 -17.52 -17.40 -17.90
N TRP A 191 -16.59 -17.73 -18.78
CA TRP A 191 -15.57 -16.79 -19.24
C TRP A 191 -16.19 -15.63 -20.03
N THR A 192 -17.09 -15.91 -20.98
CA THR A 192 -17.77 -14.88 -21.78
C THR A 192 -18.60 -13.95 -20.89
N LEU A 193 -19.32 -14.49 -19.90
CA LEU A 193 -20.04 -13.71 -18.90
C LEU A 193 -19.10 -12.86 -18.04
N ALA A 194 -17.91 -13.37 -17.70
CA ALA A 194 -16.89 -12.66 -16.91
C ALA A 194 -16.30 -11.45 -17.65
N GLN A 195 -16.26 -11.46 -18.98
CA GLN A 195 -15.76 -10.32 -19.76
C GLN A 195 -16.74 -9.15 -19.78
N GLY A 196 -18.04 -9.42 -19.79
CA GLY A 196 -19.09 -8.40 -19.75
C GLY A 196 -19.38 -7.82 -18.37
N GLN A 197 -19.15 -8.58 -17.30
CA GLN A 197 -19.49 -8.17 -15.92
C GLN A 197 -18.24 -7.84 -15.09
N THR A 198 -18.21 -6.64 -14.52
CA THR A 198 -17.05 -6.17 -13.73
C THR A 198 -17.10 -6.61 -12.26
N GLU A 199 -18.24 -7.08 -11.76
CA GLU A 199 -18.46 -7.44 -10.35
C GLU A 199 -19.13 -8.82 -10.24
N GLY A 200 -18.78 -9.61 -9.21
CA GLY A 200 -19.55 -10.81 -8.82
C GLY A 200 -18.88 -12.18 -9.00
N LYS A 201 -19.71 -13.22 -9.08
CA LYS A 201 -19.39 -14.67 -9.04
C LYS A 201 -18.41 -15.19 -10.10
N TYR A 202 -18.03 -14.38 -11.09
CA TYR A 202 -17.18 -14.77 -12.21
C TYR A 202 -15.78 -14.14 -12.20
N GLN A 203 -15.36 -13.47 -11.11
CA GLN A 203 -14.02 -12.86 -11.05
C GLN A 203 -12.88 -13.84 -11.32
N ALA A 204 -12.97 -15.08 -10.82
CA ALA A 204 -11.95 -16.11 -11.06
C ALA A 204 -11.86 -16.55 -12.53
N CYS A 205 -12.92 -16.34 -13.32
CA CYS A 205 -12.96 -16.67 -14.74
C CYS A 205 -12.51 -15.49 -15.62
N LYS A 206 -12.40 -14.27 -15.06
CA LYS A 206 -12.02 -13.07 -15.80
C LYS A 206 -10.58 -13.20 -16.29
N ARG A 207 -10.38 -13.15 -17.61
CA ARG A 207 -9.05 -13.32 -18.27
C ARG A 207 -8.37 -14.66 -17.96
N CYS A 208 -9.15 -15.69 -17.61
CA CYS A 208 -8.61 -17.03 -17.48
C CYS A 208 -8.24 -17.57 -18.87
N ALA A 209 -6.96 -17.90 -19.08
CA ALA A 209 -6.46 -18.43 -20.35
C ALA A 209 -7.17 -19.73 -20.76
N ARG A 210 -7.54 -20.59 -19.80
CA ARG A 210 -8.29 -21.83 -20.06
C ARG A 210 -9.69 -21.53 -20.60
N GLY A 211 -10.41 -20.61 -19.95
CA GLY A 211 -11.75 -20.18 -20.38
C GLY A 211 -11.73 -19.49 -21.75
N GLN A 212 -10.67 -18.72 -22.04
CA GLN A 212 -10.45 -18.11 -23.35
C GLN A 212 -10.25 -19.15 -24.45
N ALA A 213 -9.40 -20.16 -24.19
CA ALA A 213 -9.17 -21.26 -25.12
C ALA A 213 -10.45 -22.07 -25.38
N HIS A 214 -11.23 -22.37 -24.34
CA HIS A 214 -12.51 -23.07 -24.46
C HIS A 214 -13.58 -22.25 -25.20
N ALA A 215 -13.54 -20.93 -25.08
CA ALA A 215 -14.43 -20.03 -25.82
C ALA A 215 -13.97 -19.77 -27.27
N CYS A 216 -12.86 -20.37 -27.72
CA CYS A 216 -12.23 -20.10 -29.02
C CYS A 216 -12.03 -18.59 -29.28
N ALA A 217 -11.86 -17.80 -28.22
CA ALA A 217 -11.64 -16.37 -28.34
C ALA A 217 -10.17 -16.10 -28.65
N ALA A 218 -9.90 -15.05 -29.42
CA ALA A 218 -8.53 -14.60 -29.68
C ALA A 218 -7.79 -14.39 -28.36
N PRO A 219 -6.50 -14.78 -28.26
CA PRO A 219 -5.73 -14.68 -27.03
C PRO A 219 -5.65 -13.23 -26.54
N ASP A 220 -5.70 -13.04 -25.23
CA ASP A 220 -5.56 -11.72 -24.63
C ASP A 220 -4.14 -11.21 -24.91
N LEU A 221 -4.04 -10.14 -25.69
CA LEU A 221 -2.75 -9.57 -26.11
C LEU A 221 -2.08 -8.76 -24.98
N ASN A 222 -2.82 -8.48 -23.90
CA ASN A 222 -2.31 -7.91 -22.67
C ASN A 222 -2.34 -8.96 -21.56
N VAL A 223 -1.16 -9.45 -21.17
CA VAL A 223 -0.99 -10.44 -20.10
C VAL A 223 -0.85 -9.80 -18.71
N GLY A 224 -0.77 -8.46 -18.63
CA GLY A 224 -0.52 -7.76 -17.38
C GLY A 224 -1.64 -7.94 -16.35
N THR A 225 -1.29 -8.15 -15.09
CA THR A 225 -2.25 -8.36 -13.98
C THR A 225 -3.18 -7.17 -13.75
N LEU A 226 -2.75 -5.96 -14.11
CA LEU A 226 -3.53 -4.73 -13.95
C LEU A 226 -4.67 -4.60 -14.98
N LYS A 227 -4.62 -5.29 -16.11
CA LYS A 227 -5.61 -5.16 -17.18
C LYS A 227 -7.01 -5.55 -16.70
N GLY A 228 -7.95 -4.60 -16.82
CA GLY A 228 -9.32 -4.76 -16.36
C GLY A 228 -9.50 -4.80 -14.84
N SER A 229 -8.44 -4.53 -14.05
CA SER A 229 -8.53 -4.35 -12.60
C SER A 229 -9.14 -2.99 -12.27
N LEU A 230 -9.85 -2.87 -11.15
CA LEU A 230 -10.36 -1.59 -10.66
C LEU A 230 -9.34 -0.87 -9.77
N THR A 231 -8.07 -0.93 -10.16
CA THR A 231 -6.95 -0.28 -9.47
C THR A 231 -6.91 1.20 -9.82
N CYS A 232 -6.98 2.06 -8.80
CA CYS A 232 -6.87 3.50 -8.95
C CYS A 232 -5.45 3.88 -9.39
N SER A 233 -5.30 4.64 -10.47
CA SER A 233 -3.97 5.02 -10.98
C SER A 233 -3.19 5.96 -10.07
N ARG A 234 -3.85 6.71 -9.17
CA ARG A 234 -3.16 7.67 -8.28
C ARG A 234 -2.75 7.09 -6.93
N CYS A 235 -3.55 6.18 -6.36
CA CYS A 235 -3.26 5.60 -5.04
C CYS A 235 -2.97 4.11 -5.06
N HIS A 236 -3.07 3.48 -6.24
CA HIS A 236 -2.80 2.07 -6.51
C HIS A 236 -3.63 1.10 -5.67
N ARG A 237 -4.71 1.58 -5.04
CA ARG A 237 -5.66 0.74 -4.31
C ARG A 237 -6.75 0.26 -5.26
N GLN A 238 -7.11 -1.01 -5.14
CA GLN A 238 -8.32 -1.55 -5.74
C GLN A 238 -9.55 -0.89 -5.10
N ASN A 239 -10.57 -0.63 -5.91
CA ASN A 239 -11.82 -0.04 -5.47
C ASN A 239 -12.98 -0.69 -6.22
N GLY A 240 -14.20 -0.69 -5.67
CA GLY A 240 -15.38 -1.21 -6.40
C GLY A 240 -15.74 -0.37 -7.63
N ARG A 241 -15.28 0.89 -7.69
CA ARG A 241 -15.57 1.78 -8.83
C ARG A 241 -14.45 2.78 -9.09
N LEU A 242 -14.16 3.00 -10.38
CA LEU A 242 -13.29 4.08 -10.85
C LEU A 242 -14.08 5.16 -11.59
N ILE A 243 -13.79 6.42 -11.30
CA ILE A 243 -14.35 7.60 -11.96
C ILE A 243 -13.52 7.93 -13.18
N GLY A 244 -14.18 7.97 -14.34
CA GLY A 244 -13.50 8.15 -15.64
C GLY A 244 -12.52 7.01 -15.94
N LYS A 245 -12.86 5.79 -15.51
CA LYS A 245 -12.02 4.58 -15.55
C LYS A 245 -10.69 4.67 -14.80
N ARG A 246 -10.34 5.80 -14.18
CA ARG A 246 -8.98 6.16 -13.76
C ARG A 246 -8.77 6.21 -12.25
N LEU A 247 -9.59 7.01 -11.58
CA LEU A 247 -9.40 7.37 -10.17
C LEU A 247 -10.48 6.76 -9.29
N CYS A 248 -10.13 6.30 -8.09
CA CYS A 248 -11.13 6.01 -7.08
C CYS A 248 -11.85 7.29 -6.62
N ILE A 249 -13.01 7.13 -5.99
CA ILE A 249 -13.85 8.24 -5.50
C ILE A 249 -13.05 9.20 -4.59
N SER A 250 -12.20 8.66 -3.70
CA SER A 250 -11.37 9.48 -2.80
C SER A 250 -10.35 10.34 -3.56
N CYS A 251 -9.64 9.76 -4.54
CA CYS A 251 -8.65 10.50 -5.34
C CYS A 251 -9.32 11.55 -6.24
N LYS A 252 -10.50 11.23 -6.79
CA LYS A 252 -11.27 12.17 -7.58
C LYS A 252 -11.80 13.33 -6.73
N ASN A 253 -12.25 13.08 -5.51
CA ASN A 253 -12.67 14.14 -4.59
C ASN A 253 -11.50 15.06 -4.24
N ARG A 254 -10.30 14.51 -3.97
CA ARG A 254 -9.10 15.33 -3.75
C ARG A 254 -8.74 16.19 -4.96
N GLU A 255 -8.89 15.65 -6.18
CA GLU A 255 -8.74 16.44 -7.41
C GLU A 255 -9.73 17.61 -7.45
N TYR A 256 -11.01 17.39 -7.11
CA TYR A 256 -11.99 18.46 -7.04
C TYR A 256 -11.68 19.49 -5.95
N GLU A 257 -11.22 19.08 -4.78
CA GLU A 257 -10.80 20.01 -3.71
C GLU A 257 -9.63 20.89 -4.17
N TRP A 258 -8.66 20.31 -4.90
CA TRP A 258 -7.53 21.05 -5.46
C TRP A 258 -7.99 22.08 -6.50
N VAL A 259 -8.85 21.67 -7.43
CA VAL A 259 -9.42 22.59 -8.45
C VAL A 259 -10.25 23.70 -7.81
N LYS A 260 -10.99 23.39 -6.74
CA LYS A 260 -11.78 24.39 -5.99
C LYS A 260 -10.91 25.27 -5.08
N GLY A 261 -9.66 24.90 -4.83
CA GLY A 261 -8.77 25.55 -3.86
C GLY A 261 -9.16 25.36 -2.39
N ARG A 262 -10.20 24.57 -2.10
CA ARG A 262 -10.75 24.39 -0.75
C ARG A 262 -11.26 22.96 -0.55
N ASN A 263 -10.95 22.39 0.60
CA ASN A 263 -11.43 21.08 1.02
C ASN A 263 -12.83 21.15 1.65
N ALA A 264 -13.36 20.00 2.07
CA ALA A 264 -14.67 19.94 2.77
C ALA A 264 -14.75 20.80 4.04
N LYS A 265 -13.61 21.15 4.67
CA LYS A 265 -13.52 22.04 5.83
C LYS A 265 -13.25 23.50 5.45
N GLN A 266 -13.41 23.88 4.18
CA GLN A 266 -13.10 25.22 3.64
C GLN A 266 -11.63 25.66 3.82
N THR A 267 -10.71 24.72 4.06
CA THR A 267 -9.27 25.03 4.15
C THR A 267 -8.54 24.61 2.87
N LYS A 268 -7.41 25.25 2.56
CA LYS A 268 -6.60 24.91 1.38
C LYS A 268 -6.13 23.45 1.45
N PRO A 269 -6.30 22.64 0.40
CA PRO A 269 -5.84 21.25 0.41
C PRO A 269 -4.31 21.19 0.45
N VAL A 270 -3.74 20.75 1.57
CA VAL A 270 -2.28 20.68 1.79
C VAL A 270 -1.68 19.34 1.37
N ARG A 271 -2.48 18.27 1.38
CA ARG A 271 -1.97 16.89 1.22
C ARG A 271 -1.86 16.40 -0.21
N LEU A 272 -2.52 17.06 -1.16
CA LEU A 272 -2.45 16.66 -2.57
C LEU A 272 -1.28 17.39 -3.23
N PRO A 273 -0.36 16.66 -3.88
CA PRO A 273 0.63 17.28 -4.75
C PRO A 273 -0.04 18.12 -5.86
N PRO A 274 0.67 19.11 -6.42
CA PRO A 274 0.17 19.84 -7.59
C PRO A 274 -0.19 18.88 -8.73
N LEU A 275 -1.23 19.23 -9.46
CA LEU A 275 -1.72 18.45 -10.59
C LEU A 275 -1.24 19.10 -11.89
N PHE A 276 -0.69 18.30 -12.78
CA PHE A 276 -0.13 18.74 -14.05
C PHE A 276 -0.85 18.08 -15.22
N LYS A 277 -0.79 18.73 -16.38
CA LYS A 277 -1.09 18.08 -17.66
C LYS A 277 0.15 17.31 -18.08
N LEU A 278 0.06 15.98 -18.02
CA LEU A 278 1.15 15.07 -18.38
C LEU A 278 0.75 14.26 -19.62
N ALA A 279 1.74 13.86 -20.39
CA ALA A 279 1.58 12.91 -21.48
C ALA A 279 2.74 11.90 -21.45
N ILE A 280 2.44 10.65 -21.79
CA ILE A 280 3.44 9.61 -22.02
C ILE A 280 3.23 9.00 -23.40
N ALA A 281 4.34 8.67 -24.07
CA ALA A 281 4.32 7.81 -25.25
C ALA A 281 4.60 6.36 -24.82
N TYR A 282 3.88 5.41 -25.40
CA TYR A 282 4.07 3.98 -25.12
C TYR A 282 3.76 3.18 -26.38
N MET A 283 4.38 2.02 -26.55
CA MET A 283 4.08 1.11 -27.66
C MET A 283 3.11 0.03 -27.20
N ALA A 284 2.06 -0.23 -27.99
CA ALA A 284 1.12 -1.31 -27.74
C ALA A 284 0.70 -1.93 -29.08
N GLY A 285 0.95 -3.23 -29.24
CA GLY A 285 0.66 -3.94 -30.50
C GLY A 285 1.46 -3.41 -31.69
N GLY A 286 2.75 -3.11 -31.47
CA GLY A 286 3.65 -2.56 -32.50
C GLY A 286 3.35 -1.10 -32.90
N LYS A 287 2.35 -0.45 -32.31
CA LYS A 287 1.98 0.95 -32.62
C LYS A 287 2.33 1.86 -31.45
N VAL A 288 3.00 2.98 -31.74
CA VAL A 288 3.23 4.06 -30.77
C VAL A 288 1.91 4.77 -30.50
N ARG A 289 1.56 4.91 -29.23
CA ARG A 289 0.38 5.64 -28.74
C ARG A 289 0.81 6.69 -27.74
N THR A 290 0.04 7.76 -27.65
CA THR A 290 0.24 8.82 -26.65
C THR A 290 -0.93 8.83 -25.68
N HIS A 291 -0.66 8.66 -24.39
CA HIS A 291 -1.66 8.81 -23.33
C HIS A 291 -1.47 10.17 -22.65
N THR A 292 -2.48 11.04 -22.76
CA THR A 292 -2.44 12.38 -22.16
C THR A 292 -3.49 12.51 -21.08
N VAL A 293 -3.11 13.05 -19.93
CA VAL A 293 -4.03 13.36 -18.84
C VAL A 293 -3.83 14.80 -18.37
N THR A 294 -4.92 15.55 -18.29
CA THR A 294 -4.94 16.96 -17.90
C THR A 294 -4.61 17.22 -16.43
N ARG A 295 -4.86 16.26 -15.54
CA ARG A 295 -4.71 16.42 -14.08
C ARG A 295 -4.13 15.14 -13.47
N ALA A 296 -2.84 14.94 -13.64
CA ALA A 296 -2.10 13.84 -13.04
C ALA A 296 -1.11 14.37 -11.99
N VAL A 297 -0.81 13.53 -11.00
CA VAL A 297 0.22 13.84 -10.00
C VAL A 297 1.61 13.57 -10.57
N ASP A 298 1.77 12.44 -11.26
CA ASP A 298 3.03 11.96 -11.80
C ASP A 298 2.82 11.11 -13.06
N THR A 299 3.92 10.67 -13.67
CA THR A 299 3.91 9.75 -14.82
C THR A 299 3.46 8.35 -14.46
N THR A 300 3.65 7.93 -13.20
CA THR A 300 3.15 6.64 -12.66
C THR A 300 1.65 6.50 -12.85
N GLU A 301 0.89 7.57 -12.59
CA GLU A 301 -0.56 7.61 -12.80
C GLU A 301 -0.93 7.25 -14.26
N LEU A 302 -0.18 7.79 -15.23
CA LEU A 302 -0.41 7.53 -16.66
C LEU A 302 0.00 6.11 -17.07
N ILE A 303 1.06 5.58 -16.46
CA ILE A 303 1.55 4.21 -16.72
C ILE A 303 0.54 3.18 -16.23
N VAL A 304 0.00 3.37 -15.02
CA VAL A 304 -1.03 2.47 -14.47
C VAL A 304 -2.29 2.52 -15.33
N ASP A 305 -2.67 3.69 -15.83
CA ASP A 305 -3.78 3.82 -16.78
C ASP A 305 -3.52 3.05 -18.07
N ALA A 306 -2.34 3.22 -18.67
CA ALA A 306 -1.96 2.51 -19.88
C ALA A 306 -1.91 0.98 -19.67
N LEU A 307 -1.31 0.49 -18.57
CA LEU A 307 -1.25 -0.93 -18.23
C LEU A 307 -2.64 -1.54 -18.02
N ARG A 308 -3.54 -0.81 -17.36
CA ARG A 308 -4.91 -1.26 -17.07
C ARG A 308 -5.79 -1.27 -18.32
N ASP A 309 -5.69 -0.25 -19.16
CA ASP A 309 -6.69 0.01 -20.21
C ASP A 309 -6.24 -0.45 -21.60
N SER A 310 -4.94 -0.62 -21.86
CA SER A 310 -4.43 -1.03 -23.18
C SER A 310 -4.83 -2.45 -23.54
N GLU A 311 -5.24 -2.66 -24.79
CA GLU A 311 -5.65 -3.96 -25.33
C GLU A 311 -4.46 -4.92 -25.51
N HIS A 312 -3.33 -4.38 -25.95
CA HIS A 312 -2.05 -5.10 -26.01
C HIS A 312 -1.18 -4.75 -24.81
N THR A 313 -0.23 -5.63 -24.47
CA THR A 313 0.79 -5.38 -23.46
C THR A 313 1.55 -4.09 -23.82
N PRO A 314 1.42 -3.02 -23.02
CA PRO A 314 2.11 -1.78 -23.32
C PRO A 314 3.57 -1.89 -22.90
N SER A 315 4.46 -1.35 -23.71
CA SER A 315 5.88 -1.15 -23.41
C SER A 315 6.18 0.35 -23.35
N PHE A 316 6.96 0.75 -22.35
CA PHE A 316 7.28 2.15 -22.11
C PHE A 316 8.75 2.39 -22.45
N GLY A 317 9.00 3.36 -23.32
CA GLY A 317 10.34 3.87 -23.55
C GLY A 317 10.60 5.04 -22.62
N TRP A 318 11.68 4.97 -21.86
CA TRP A 318 12.17 6.11 -21.10
C TRP A 318 13.32 6.74 -21.85
N LEU A 319 13.26 8.05 -22.09
CA LEU A 319 14.44 8.79 -22.45
C LEU A 319 15.39 8.70 -21.26
N ALA A 320 16.51 8.00 -21.46
CA ALA A 320 17.63 8.05 -20.55
C ALA A 320 17.94 9.51 -20.23
N ASP A 321 18.24 9.81 -18.97
CA ASP A 321 18.69 11.13 -18.58
C ASP A 321 19.95 11.49 -19.39
N PRO A 322 20.28 12.78 -19.56
CA PRO A 322 21.39 13.19 -20.41
C PRO A 322 22.73 12.52 -20.06
N ALA A 323 22.99 12.20 -18.78
CA ALA A 323 24.23 11.53 -18.39
C ALA A 323 24.22 10.05 -18.80
N THR A 324 23.12 9.34 -18.56
CA THR A 324 22.96 7.95 -19.04
C THR A 324 22.94 7.88 -20.57
N ARG A 325 22.41 8.90 -21.25
CA ARG A 325 22.46 9.02 -22.70
C ARG A 325 23.88 9.26 -23.19
N ALA A 326 24.62 10.19 -22.58
CA ALA A 326 26.02 10.44 -22.90
C ALA A 326 26.90 9.20 -22.66
N LEU A 327 26.60 8.41 -21.62
CA LEU A 327 27.25 7.12 -21.39
C LEU A 327 26.93 6.12 -22.49
N ARG A 328 25.66 5.99 -22.89
CA ARG A 328 25.24 5.08 -23.97
C ARG A 328 25.80 5.47 -25.33
N ASP A 329 25.95 6.76 -25.57
CA ASP A 329 26.45 7.30 -26.83
C ASP A 329 27.99 7.42 -26.82
N ASN A 330 28.67 6.99 -25.74
CA ASN A 330 30.13 6.95 -25.68
C ASN A 330 30.65 5.74 -26.47
N PRO A 331 31.35 5.94 -27.61
CA PRO A 331 31.85 4.84 -28.43
C PRO A 331 32.90 3.97 -27.73
N ASP A 332 33.53 4.49 -26.67
CA ASP A 332 34.55 3.76 -25.89
C ASP A 332 33.93 2.77 -24.89
N LEU A 333 32.63 2.89 -24.62
CA LEU A 333 31.89 1.97 -23.76
C LEU A 333 31.11 0.99 -24.65
N ASP A 334 31.74 -0.15 -24.93
CA ASP A 334 31.09 -1.25 -25.63
C ASP A 334 30.06 -1.91 -24.72
N PHE A 335 28.78 -1.60 -24.95
CA PHE A 335 27.63 -2.25 -24.30
C PHE A 335 27.17 -3.51 -25.05
N SER A 336 27.94 -4.00 -26.02
CA SER A 336 27.72 -5.37 -26.48
C SER A 336 27.94 -6.28 -25.28
N ILE A 337 26.83 -6.77 -24.72
CA ILE A 337 26.88 -7.93 -23.85
C ILE A 337 27.35 -9.03 -24.77
N SER A 338 28.65 -9.33 -24.74
CA SER A 338 29.21 -10.48 -25.45
C SER A 338 28.40 -11.70 -25.04
N ASP A 339 27.72 -12.33 -26.00
CA ASP A 339 26.94 -13.56 -25.79
C ASP A 339 27.84 -14.77 -25.44
N ASP A 340 29.14 -14.53 -25.20
CA ASP A 340 30.13 -15.49 -24.71
C ASP A 340 29.91 -15.79 -23.20
N VAL A 341 28.74 -16.34 -22.86
CA VAL A 341 28.45 -16.83 -21.50
C VAL A 341 29.00 -18.25 -21.26
N ASP A 342 29.73 -18.80 -22.23
CA ASP A 342 30.37 -20.13 -22.12
C ASP A 342 31.83 -20.08 -21.67
N GLU A 343 32.45 -18.89 -21.55
CA GLU A 343 33.75 -18.77 -20.90
C GLU A 343 33.56 -18.61 -19.39
N VAL A 344 33.27 -19.75 -18.73
CA VAL A 344 33.41 -19.91 -17.29
C VAL A 344 34.86 -19.56 -16.96
N VAL A 345 35.12 -18.33 -16.52
CA VAL A 345 36.38 -17.98 -15.86
C VAL A 345 36.50 -18.97 -14.70
N PRO A 346 37.48 -19.89 -14.71
CA PRO A 346 37.66 -20.79 -13.58
C PRO A 346 37.91 -19.91 -12.36
N PHE A 347 37.15 -20.16 -11.29
CA PHE A 347 37.40 -19.59 -9.98
C PHE A 347 38.87 -19.85 -9.63
N ALA A 348 39.72 -18.85 -9.85
CA ALA A 348 41.07 -18.85 -9.31
C ALA A 348 40.94 -18.76 -7.79
N ASP A 349 41.64 -19.67 -7.12
CA ASP A 349 41.65 -19.85 -5.68
C ASP A 349 41.71 -18.53 -4.91
N ALA A 350 40.73 -18.33 -4.02
CA ALA A 350 40.65 -17.21 -3.09
C ALA A 350 41.83 -17.14 -2.09
N ALA A 351 42.81 -18.04 -2.18
CA ALA A 351 44.01 -18.04 -1.34
C ALA A 351 45.13 -17.13 -1.87
N ALA A 352 45.15 -16.77 -3.16
CA ALA A 352 46.28 -16.02 -3.75
C ALA A 352 46.15 -14.49 -3.69
N VAL A 353 45.00 -13.93 -3.31
CA VAL A 353 44.76 -12.47 -3.30
C VAL A 353 45.08 -11.84 -1.94
N ALA A 354 45.38 -12.63 -0.91
CA ALA A 354 45.71 -12.12 0.41
C ALA A 354 47.16 -11.59 0.52
N ASP A 355 48.07 -11.98 -0.37
CA ASP A 355 49.51 -11.66 -0.25
C ASP A 355 49.99 -10.44 -1.04
N SER A 356 49.12 -9.77 -1.82
CA SER A 356 49.51 -8.62 -2.65
C SER A 356 49.06 -7.25 -2.13
N VAL A 357 48.45 -7.18 -0.94
CA VAL A 357 47.95 -5.91 -0.37
C VAL A 357 48.83 -5.37 0.77
N GLN A 358 49.88 -6.10 1.19
CA GLN A 358 50.75 -5.65 2.30
C GLN A 358 52.01 -4.87 1.91
N ASP A 359 52.44 -4.87 0.64
CA ASP A 359 53.72 -4.25 0.23
C ASP A 359 53.61 -2.85 -0.40
N ALA A 360 52.42 -2.24 -0.43
CA ALA A 360 52.21 -0.95 -1.10
C ALA A 360 52.10 0.27 -0.16
N GLN A 361 52.35 0.13 1.15
CA GLN A 361 52.12 1.21 2.12
C GLN A 361 53.35 1.77 2.85
N GLU A 362 54.56 1.46 2.40
CA GLU A 362 55.79 2.06 2.91
C GLU A 362 56.65 2.66 1.79
N GLN A 363 56.28 3.85 1.29
CA GLN A 363 57.21 4.85 0.74
C GLN A 363 56.45 6.10 0.29
N SER A 364 56.38 7.11 1.17
CA SER A 364 56.51 8.54 0.81
C SER A 364 56.13 9.45 1.98
N VAL A 365 57.12 9.84 2.80
CA VAL A 365 57.04 11.09 3.55
C VAL A 365 58.40 11.78 3.46
N ALA A 366 58.41 12.92 2.77
CA ALA A 366 59.42 13.97 2.87
C ALA A 366 58.74 15.24 3.42
N PRO A 367 59.50 16.16 4.05
CA PRO A 367 59.05 16.85 5.25
C PRO A 367 58.52 18.27 4.98
N ILE A 368 57.60 18.73 5.84
CA ILE A 368 57.30 20.16 6.01
C ILE A 368 57.67 20.57 7.43
N VAL A 369 58.49 21.62 7.47
CA VAL A 369 59.07 22.30 8.63
C VAL A 369 58.02 23.14 9.35
N ALA A 370 57.89 22.96 10.68
CA ALA A 370 57.46 24.02 11.60
C ALA A 370 57.87 23.71 13.05
N SER A 371 58.51 24.69 13.68
CA SER A 371 58.92 24.75 15.10
C SER A 371 57.76 25.02 16.08
N PRO A 372 57.98 24.88 17.40
CA PRO A 372 56.99 24.38 18.34
C PRO A 372 56.34 25.46 19.23
N LEU A 373 55.21 25.10 19.86
CA LEU A 373 54.78 25.66 21.14
C LEU A 373 53.98 24.61 21.93
N ALA A 374 54.29 24.54 23.21
CA ALA A 374 53.98 23.47 24.14
C ALA A 374 52.55 23.52 24.71
N GLY A 375 52.06 22.38 25.19
CA GLY A 375 50.87 22.29 26.03
C GLY A 375 50.40 20.85 26.26
N ASN A 376 50.79 20.28 27.39
CA ASN A 376 50.42 18.94 27.89
C ASN A 376 48.90 18.75 28.04
N VAL A 377 48.37 17.59 27.61
CA VAL A 377 47.19 16.96 28.22
C VAL A 377 47.32 15.44 28.16
N ASP A 378 47.14 14.80 29.31
CA ASP A 378 47.17 13.36 29.58
C ASP A 378 46.22 12.53 28.71
N VAL A 379 46.71 11.39 28.23
CA VAL A 379 45.92 10.33 27.59
C VAL A 379 45.79 9.16 28.55
N THR A 380 44.56 8.97 29.06
CA THR A 380 44.13 7.78 29.80
C THR A 380 43.83 6.65 28.82
N VAL A 381 44.49 5.50 29.00
CA VAL A 381 44.22 4.25 28.27
C VAL A 381 42.98 3.57 28.89
N PRO A 382 41.97 3.15 28.10
CA PRO A 382 41.00 2.17 28.58
C PRO A 382 41.44 0.74 28.23
N ALA A 383 41.16 -0.13 29.20
CA ALA A 383 41.56 -1.51 29.30
C ALA A 383 40.86 -2.44 28.28
N ALA A 384 41.53 -3.57 28.04
CA ALA A 384 41.08 -4.69 27.23
C ALA A 384 39.71 -5.24 27.71
N LEU A 385 38.85 -5.58 26.74
CA LEU A 385 37.60 -6.29 26.94
C LEU A 385 37.85 -7.80 26.93
N ASP A 386 37.56 -8.44 28.06
CA ASP A 386 37.47 -9.89 28.20
C ASP A 386 36.25 -10.44 27.44
N VAL A 387 36.51 -11.47 26.62
CA VAL A 387 35.47 -12.25 25.94
C VAL A 387 34.99 -13.34 26.90
N VAL A 388 33.78 -13.19 27.44
CA VAL A 388 33.08 -14.23 28.21
C VAL A 388 32.32 -15.14 27.24
N GLN A 389 32.73 -16.40 27.15
CA GLN A 389 31.94 -17.47 26.53
C GLN A 389 30.71 -17.77 27.39
N ALA A 390 29.53 -17.72 26.80
CA ALA A 390 28.27 -18.11 27.45
C ALA A 390 27.92 -19.57 27.10
N ASP A 391 27.50 -20.31 28.14
CA ASP A 391 27.01 -21.69 28.08
C ASP A 391 25.72 -21.85 27.25
N PRO A 392 25.54 -22.96 26.52
CA PRO A 392 24.38 -23.20 25.67
C PRO A 392 23.27 -23.94 26.43
N ALA A 393 22.57 -23.27 27.34
CA ALA A 393 21.31 -23.78 27.87
C ALA A 393 20.42 -22.66 28.42
N GLY A 394 19.54 -22.08 27.60
CA GLY A 394 18.55 -21.13 28.09
C GLY A 394 17.60 -20.54 27.04
N ASN A 395 16.31 -20.87 27.19
CA ASN A 395 15.10 -20.18 26.73
C ASN A 395 14.91 -19.82 25.23
N PHE A 396 14.02 -20.58 24.59
CA PHE A 396 13.33 -20.24 23.35
C PHE A 396 12.26 -19.16 23.59
N ASP A 397 12.67 -17.89 23.60
CA ASP A 397 11.76 -16.75 23.40
C ASP A 397 12.55 -15.54 22.85
N ALA A 398 13.32 -15.79 21.78
CA ALA A 398 14.07 -14.73 21.10
C ALA A 398 13.10 -13.86 20.28
N ASP A 399 12.95 -12.60 20.69
CA ASP A 399 12.26 -11.55 19.94
C ASP A 399 12.89 -11.46 18.54
N PRO A 400 12.15 -11.78 17.45
CA PRO A 400 12.70 -11.81 16.09
C PRO A 400 13.13 -10.42 15.59
N TYR A 401 12.89 -9.37 16.38
CA TYR A 401 13.33 -8.01 16.11
C TYR A 401 14.46 -7.52 17.01
N GLY A 402 15.03 -8.35 17.89
CA GLY A 402 16.13 -7.98 18.80
C GLY A 402 17.31 -7.37 18.05
N ALA A 403 17.87 -8.09 17.08
CA ALA A 403 18.98 -7.61 16.25
C ALA A 403 18.65 -6.31 15.47
N LEU A 404 17.38 -6.09 15.14
CA LEU A 404 16.93 -4.89 14.43
C LEU A 404 16.77 -3.70 15.38
N ARG A 405 16.48 -3.95 16.65
CA ARG A 405 16.39 -2.97 17.73
C ARG A 405 17.81 -2.57 18.17
N ASP A 406 18.71 -3.54 18.34
CA ASP A 406 20.12 -3.32 18.65
C ASP A 406 20.82 -2.55 17.52
N ALA A 407 20.56 -2.90 16.25
CA ALA A 407 21.10 -2.14 15.11
C ALA A 407 20.56 -0.69 15.04
N VAL A 408 19.35 -0.43 15.53
CA VAL A 408 18.79 0.93 15.62
C VAL A 408 19.43 1.70 16.77
N ASP A 409 19.61 1.05 17.92
CA ASP A 409 20.24 1.66 19.11
C ASP A 409 21.73 1.93 18.88
N GLN A 410 22.43 1.04 18.16
CA GLN A 410 23.80 1.23 17.69
C GLN A 410 23.91 2.41 16.71
N LEU A 411 22.96 2.55 15.78
CA LEU A 411 22.91 3.74 14.88
C LEU A 411 22.64 5.04 15.65
N GLU A 412 21.91 4.98 16.76
CA GLU A 412 21.67 6.12 17.64
C GLU A 412 22.90 6.49 18.48
N HIS A 413 23.74 5.52 18.84
CA HIS A 413 24.98 5.72 19.61
C HIS A 413 26.17 6.14 18.72
N ASP A 414 26.29 5.59 17.51
CA ASP A 414 27.44 5.79 16.62
C ASP A 414 27.32 7.05 15.73
N THR A 415 26.28 7.87 15.90
CA THR A 415 26.19 9.16 15.18
C THR A 415 27.01 10.22 15.92
N PRO A 416 28.19 10.64 15.42
CA PRO A 416 28.99 11.66 16.11
C PRO A 416 28.22 12.98 16.19
N ALA A 417 28.15 13.54 17.40
CA ALA A 417 27.51 14.82 17.72
C ALA A 417 28.28 16.05 17.20
N CYS A 418 28.90 15.95 16.02
CA CYS A 418 29.69 17.02 15.41
C CYS A 418 29.18 17.32 13.99
N ALA A 419 28.00 17.93 13.91
CA ALA A 419 27.62 18.76 12.76
C ALA A 419 27.05 20.07 13.30
N PRO A 420 27.85 21.16 13.37
CA PRO A 420 27.34 22.44 13.78
C PRO A 420 26.38 22.98 12.70
N ALA A 421 25.29 23.61 13.14
CA ALA A 421 24.35 24.44 12.38
C ALA A 421 23.03 23.84 11.82
N ILE A 422 22.62 22.60 12.15
CA ILE A 422 21.26 22.13 11.79
C ILE A 422 20.36 22.07 13.02
N SER A 423 19.32 22.91 13.06
CA SER A 423 18.33 22.87 14.15
C SER A 423 17.71 21.47 14.29
N LYS A 424 17.39 21.05 15.53
CA LYS A 424 16.74 19.75 15.83
C LYS A 424 15.51 19.48 14.94
N ARG A 425 14.78 20.52 14.54
CA ARG A 425 13.61 20.44 13.66
C ARG A 425 13.97 20.17 12.19
N ALA A 426 15.07 20.74 11.71
CA ALA A 426 15.59 20.49 10.36
C ALA A 426 16.19 19.08 10.24
N ALA A 427 16.95 18.63 11.24
CA ALA A 427 17.46 17.25 11.30
C ALA A 427 16.31 16.22 11.29
N LYS A 428 15.23 16.46 12.06
CA LYS A 428 14.04 15.59 12.05
C LYS A 428 13.33 15.57 10.69
N ARG A 429 13.26 16.72 9.99
CA ARG A 429 12.68 16.79 8.64
C ARG A 429 13.53 16.05 7.62
N GLN A 430 14.84 16.18 7.67
CA GLN A 430 15.77 15.49 6.78
C GLN A 430 15.70 13.97 6.98
N ARG A 431 15.69 13.49 8.24
CA ARG A 431 15.45 12.07 8.56
C ARG A 431 14.11 11.57 8.02
N GLN A 432 13.04 12.37 8.12
CA GLN A 432 11.74 12.01 7.54
C GLN A 432 11.75 12.00 6.00
N GLN A 433 12.51 12.87 5.35
CA GLN A 433 12.68 12.88 3.89
C GLN A 433 13.48 11.66 3.41
N GLN A 434 14.60 11.34 4.06
CA GLN A 434 15.40 10.14 3.76
C GLN A 434 14.56 8.86 3.92
N ARG A 435 13.80 8.73 5.02
CA ARG A 435 12.88 7.59 5.23
C ARG A 435 11.77 7.51 4.17
N ARG A 436 11.32 8.64 3.62
CA ARG A 436 10.34 8.66 2.51
C ARG A 436 10.98 8.26 1.18
N GLN A 437 12.20 8.69 0.92
CA GLN A 437 12.93 8.37 -0.31
C GLN A 437 13.24 6.88 -0.40
N VAL A 438 13.73 6.26 0.68
CA VAL A 438 13.96 4.79 0.76
C VAL A 438 12.65 4.00 0.60
N ARG A 439 11.54 4.50 1.14
CA ARG A 439 10.22 3.84 0.94
C ARG A 439 9.74 3.95 -0.50
N LEU A 440 9.92 5.09 -1.16
CA LEU A 440 9.53 5.26 -2.56
C LEU A 440 10.39 4.39 -3.49
N SER A 441 11.70 4.30 -3.26
CA SER A 441 12.57 3.42 -4.06
C SER A 441 12.18 1.95 -3.91
N ASN A 442 11.87 1.49 -2.70
CA ASN A 442 11.48 0.10 -2.45
C ASN A 442 10.10 -0.22 -3.03
N VAL A 443 9.14 0.70 -2.95
CA VAL A 443 7.80 0.52 -3.56
C VAL A 443 7.90 0.49 -5.08
N THR A 444 8.71 1.36 -5.69
CA THR A 444 8.92 1.37 -7.15
C THR A 444 9.63 0.10 -7.60
N ALA A 445 10.67 -0.35 -6.89
CA ALA A 445 11.36 -1.60 -7.20
C ALA A 445 10.42 -2.82 -7.08
N GLN A 446 9.58 -2.87 -6.04
CA GLN A 446 8.59 -3.94 -5.87
C GLN A 446 7.53 -3.91 -6.99
N LEU A 447 7.05 -2.72 -7.38
CA LEU A 447 6.13 -2.56 -8.50
C LEU A 447 6.75 -3.04 -9.82
N MET A 448 8.00 -2.65 -10.08
CA MET A 448 8.77 -3.08 -11.25
C MET A 448 8.98 -4.61 -11.28
N ARG A 449 9.28 -5.25 -10.14
CA ARG A 449 9.35 -6.72 -10.03
C ARG A 449 8.00 -7.40 -10.30
N ASN A 450 6.91 -6.85 -9.76
CA ASN A 450 5.57 -7.41 -9.94
C ASN A 450 5.07 -7.34 -11.40
N VAL A 451 5.64 -6.46 -12.22
CA VAL A 451 5.35 -6.36 -13.66
C VAL A 451 6.42 -7.04 -14.52
N GLY A 452 7.37 -7.77 -13.92
CA GLY A 452 8.44 -8.48 -14.62
C GLY A 452 9.51 -7.57 -15.24
N ALA A 453 9.53 -6.27 -14.88
CA ALA A 453 10.52 -5.31 -15.38
C ALA A 453 11.86 -5.35 -14.62
N LEU A 454 11.90 -6.03 -13.46
CA LEU A 454 13.12 -6.34 -12.71
C LEU A 454 13.09 -7.82 -12.32
N PRO A 455 14.26 -8.50 -12.25
CA PRO A 455 14.32 -9.87 -11.77
C PRO A 455 13.75 -9.98 -10.35
N SER A 456 13.11 -11.11 -10.04
CA SER A 456 12.63 -11.41 -8.69
C SER A 456 13.80 -11.28 -7.71
N ALA A 457 13.55 -10.67 -6.54
CA ALA A 457 14.59 -10.60 -5.52
C ALA A 457 15.08 -12.02 -5.20
N PRO A 458 16.40 -12.25 -5.06
CA PRO A 458 16.92 -13.56 -4.68
C PRO A 458 16.25 -13.97 -3.36
N PRO A 459 15.88 -15.25 -3.20
CA PRO A 459 15.29 -15.72 -1.96
C PRO A 459 16.27 -15.42 -0.83
N VAL A 460 15.76 -14.81 0.24
CA VAL A 460 16.53 -14.66 1.48
C VAL A 460 16.74 -16.07 2.01
N VAL A 461 17.97 -16.57 1.89
CA VAL A 461 18.37 -17.85 2.46
C VAL A 461 18.40 -17.67 3.97
N VAL A 462 17.32 -18.09 4.63
CA VAL A 462 17.31 -18.25 6.08
C VAL A 462 18.06 -19.55 6.38
N PRO A 463 19.15 -19.52 7.18
CA PRO A 463 19.86 -20.74 7.52
C PRO A 463 18.90 -21.72 8.22
N VAL A 464 18.82 -22.93 7.69
CA VAL A 464 18.06 -24.03 8.27
C VAL A 464 18.78 -24.45 9.56
N PRO A 465 18.12 -24.46 10.73
CA PRO A 465 18.75 -25.00 11.93
C PRO A 465 19.01 -26.49 11.75
N GLU A 466 20.23 -26.93 12.05
CA GLU A 466 20.65 -28.33 12.03
C GLU A 466 19.71 -29.19 12.88
N ALA A 467 19.26 -30.31 12.30
CA ALA A 467 18.34 -31.22 12.96
C ALA A 467 19.01 -31.88 14.17
N ALA A 468 18.43 -31.69 15.36
CA ALA A 468 18.80 -32.45 16.55
C ALA A 468 18.40 -33.93 16.39
N PRO A 469 19.22 -34.89 16.87
CA PRO A 469 18.95 -36.32 16.73
C PRO A 469 17.75 -36.75 17.58
N LEU A 470 16.83 -37.48 16.94
CA LEU A 470 15.67 -38.12 17.56
C LEU A 470 16.10 -39.34 18.39
N TYR A 471 16.00 -39.24 19.72
CA TYR A 471 15.96 -40.42 20.59
C TYR A 471 14.52 -40.95 20.66
N SER A 472 14.30 -42.16 20.13
CA SER A 472 13.05 -42.90 20.29
C SER A 472 13.09 -43.73 21.58
N ALA A 473 12.23 -43.41 22.54
CA ALA A 473 11.95 -44.31 23.67
C ALA A 473 10.95 -45.38 23.25
N PHE A 474 11.42 -46.63 23.19
CA PHE A 474 10.59 -47.83 23.05
C PHE A 474 9.80 -48.03 24.35
N VAL A 475 8.47 -47.93 24.29
CA VAL A 475 7.58 -48.38 25.36
C VAL A 475 6.99 -49.72 24.94
N MET A 476 7.45 -50.80 25.59
CA MET A 476 6.88 -52.13 25.50
C MET A 476 5.55 -52.16 26.27
N SER A 477 4.43 -52.33 25.56
CA SER A 477 3.13 -52.65 26.17
C SER A 477 3.03 -54.16 26.34
N GLY A 478 3.17 -54.62 27.59
CA GLY A 478 2.90 -56.00 27.99
C GLY A 478 1.39 -56.28 28.00
N GLY A 479 1.00 -57.39 27.37
CA GLY A 479 -0.35 -57.92 27.44
C GLY A 479 -0.61 -58.58 28.79
N ALA A 480 -1.83 -58.42 29.30
CA ALA A 480 -2.39 -59.23 30.36
C ALA A 480 -3.65 -59.92 29.83
N ALA A 481 -3.61 -61.25 29.84
CA ALA A 481 -4.76 -62.13 29.69
C ALA A 481 -5.57 -62.17 30.99
N PHE A 482 -6.85 -62.54 30.87
CA PHE A 482 -7.75 -63.30 31.76
C PHE A 482 -9.17 -62.93 31.26
N GLY A 483 -10.04 -63.87 30.93
CA GLY A 483 -10.55 -64.93 31.78
C GLY A 483 -12.03 -64.64 31.98
#